data_AF-A0A3A8QA19-F1
#
_entry.id   AF-A0A3A8QA19-F1
#
_cell.length_a   1.000
_cell.length_b   1.000
_cell.length_c   1.000
_cell.angle_alpha   90.00
_cell.angle_beta   90.00
_cell.angle_gamma   90.00
#
_symmetry.space_group_name_H-M   'P 1'
#
loop_
_entity.id
_entity.type
_entity.pdbx_description
1 polymer ?
#
loop_
_entity_poly.entity_id
_entity_poly.type
_entity_poly.pdbx_seq_one_letter_code
_entity_poly.pdbx_strand_id
1 'polypeptide(L)'
;MASPEQFESARLRTLYVLLHERFDRASLEKAVAALLGEDPWILRPVPYEPTGRAFDLLPPGTVEPAQAWELTRRLQADPSVEDADPAFEAVYAEPGAAADTATPDGSVRAQKAGIEAFNEDDCDWSVRFVKADEAWKLPGGAASQGEGIRIGHPDSGYLPHPELGPNFTPALGWDFIEDDPTTENPGGGHGLGTASVISSPVNGPSVGGPRLFVDGIAPKAEVVPLRVAKPTLFVPSPVLFNVGVDRLRDAIGFAIQRRLHVISISLGWLPNAGLHRVIQQAVRENIIVIAAAGNYTGPIVVWPGAYDEVVTMAACNASAEPWAFSAWGKAVDATGPGEKVWTAQPGDKVEQSSGTSFATATVAGVAALWLAHHGRDHLLARYQGGATLAQVFRHVLRATCEPWPQSQLAWGAGLVNAKACLEQPLPDMPALVSSRAALREEAPDTVTSTFSGLPEADVLRNLATTLGVDEQKAARLDTAYGRELRFWALTHPPFRHSLREGASKTFRAQAQSPLPPFSPSLLAAIR
;
A
#
# COMPACT_ATOMS: atom_id res chain seq x y z
N MET A 1 -5.93 19.58 5.15
CA MET A 1 -5.55 20.06 3.80
C MET A 1 -4.03 20.17 3.77
N ALA A 2 -3.36 19.35 2.97
CA ALA A 2 -1.91 19.46 2.74
C ALA A 2 -1.61 20.78 1.99
N SER A 3 -0.67 21.59 2.49
CA SER A 3 -0.25 22.83 1.82
C SER A 3 0.51 22.53 0.53
N PRO A 4 0.49 23.43 -0.48
CA PRO A 4 1.26 23.29 -1.73
C PRO A 4 2.77 23.09 -1.54
N GLU A 5 3.33 23.53 -0.41
CA GLU A 5 4.77 23.53 -0.11
C GLU A 5 5.38 22.14 0.08
N GLN A 6 4.57 21.09 0.28
CA GLN A 6 5.05 19.75 0.68
C GLN A 6 5.83 18.98 -0.41
N PHE A 7 5.72 19.39 -1.68
CA PHE A 7 6.38 18.68 -2.80
C PHE A 7 7.61 19.41 -3.37
N GLU A 8 7.76 20.71 -3.10
CA GLU A 8 8.99 21.45 -3.41
C GLU A 8 10.19 20.95 -2.57
N SER A 9 9.92 20.22 -1.49
CA SER A 9 10.91 19.62 -0.60
C SER A 9 11.31 18.18 -0.95
N ALA A 10 10.76 17.59 -2.01
CA ALA A 10 11.14 16.24 -2.45
C ALA A 10 12.60 16.23 -2.93
N ARG A 11 13.41 15.30 -2.43
CA ARG A 11 14.81 15.08 -2.81
C ARG A 11 15.06 13.62 -3.11
N LEU A 12 15.99 13.31 -4.00
CA LEU A 12 16.38 11.92 -4.24
C LEU A 12 16.94 11.31 -2.95
N ARG A 13 16.38 10.17 -2.56
CA ARG A 13 16.87 9.36 -1.44
C ARG A 13 17.79 8.26 -1.94
N THR A 14 17.28 7.44 -2.84
CA THR A 14 18.01 6.37 -3.52
C THR A 14 17.54 6.31 -4.96
N LEU A 15 18.41 5.84 -5.85
CA LEU A 15 18.04 5.50 -7.21
C LEU A 15 18.24 3.99 -7.39
N TYR A 16 17.13 3.27 -7.54
CA TYR A 16 17.15 1.83 -7.79
C TYR A 16 17.66 1.57 -9.20
N VAL A 17 18.57 0.61 -9.37
CA VAL A 17 19.06 0.14 -10.66
C VAL A 17 19.06 -1.37 -10.69
N LEU A 18 18.52 -1.93 -11.77
CA LEU A 18 18.61 -3.35 -12.09
C LEU A 18 19.51 -3.52 -13.32
N LEU A 19 20.46 -4.43 -13.22
CA LEU A 19 21.34 -4.80 -14.33
C LEU A 19 20.76 -5.94 -15.16
N HIS A 20 21.03 -5.91 -16.46
CA HIS A 20 20.81 -7.08 -17.31
C HIS A 20 21.67 -8.28 -16.86
N GLU A 21 21.18 -9.50 -17.04
CA GLU A 21 21.79 -10.74 -16.51
C GLU A 21 23.28 -10.94 -16.83
N ARG A 22 23.75 -10.43 -17.97
CA ARG A 22 25.16 -10.58 -18.41
C ARG A 22 26.14 -9.59 -17.77
N PHE A 23 25.65 -8.65 -16.96
CA PHE A 23 26.45 -7.60 -16.33
C PHE A 23 26.49 -7.75 -14.82
N ASP A 24 27.47 -7.09 -14.22
CA ASP A 24 27.79 -7.18 -12.82
C ASP A 24 27.99 -5.79 -12.20
N ARG A 25 28.30 -5.77 -10.90
CA ARG A 25 28.58 -4.53 -10.15
C ARG A 25 29.64 -3.66 -10.82
N ALA A 26 30.71 -4.25 -11.37
CA ALA A 26 31.78 -3.49 -12.02
C ALA A 26 31.29 -2.75 -13.28
N SER A 27 30.34 -3.36 -14.01
CA SER A 27 29.67 -2.74 -15.15
C SER A 27 28.88 -1.51 -14.71
N LEU A 28 28.14 -1.60 -13.60
CA LEU A 28 27.41 -0.46 -13.02
C LEU A 28 28.35 0.64 -12.53
N GLU A 29 29.43 0.29 -11.82
CA GLU A 29 30.43 1.26 -11.35
C GLU A 29 31.01 2.07 -12.52
N LYS A 30 31.28 1.41 -13.65
CA LYS A 30 31.73 2.08 -14.88
C LYS A 30 30.67 3.02 -15.47
N ALA A 31 29.41 2.58 -15.54
CA ALA A 31 28.30 3.39 -16.04
C ALA A 31 28.08 4.64 -15.17
N VAL A 32 28.07 4.46 -13.85
CA VAL A 32 27.92 5.54 -12.86
C VAL A 32 29.07 6.54 -12.97
N ALA A 33 30.32 6.07 -12.98
CA ALA A 33 31.50 6.93 -13.10
C ALA A 33 31.49 7.76 -14.40
N ALA A 34 31.06 7.17 -15.52
CA ALA A 34 30.94 7.88 -16.79
C ALA A 34 29.83 8.96 -16.77
N LEU A 35 28.78 8.78 -15.98
CA LEU A 35 27.63 9.69 -15.95
C LEU A 35 27.75 10.82 -14.93
N LEU A 36 28.37 10.54 -13.78
CA LEU A 36 28.30 11.36 -12.57
C LEU A 36 29.65 11.97 -12.12
N GLY A 37 30.76 11.61 -12.77
CA GLY A 37 32.08 12.18 -12.47
C GLY A 37 32.75 11.58 -11.23
N GLU A 38 33.60 12.36 -10.56
CA GLU A 38 34.46 11.90 -9.46
C GLU A 38 33.78 11.88 -8.08
N ASP A 39 32.60 12.48 -7.92
CA ASP A 39 31.88 12.47 -6.64
C ASP A 39 31.34 11.06 -6.34
N PRO A 40 31.73 10.42 -5.21
CA PRO A 40 31.48 9.00 -5.02
C PRO A 40 30.04 8.74 -4.59
N TRP A 41 29.20 8.34 -5.55
CA TRP A 41 27.92 7.70 -5.25
C TRP A 41 28.15 6.36 -4.56
N ILE A 42 27.36 6.06 -3.53
CA ILE A 42 27.46 4.77 -2.84
C ILE A 42 26.59 3.78 -3.58
N LEU A 43 27.20 2.71 -4.10
CA LEU A 43 26.50 1.57 -4.69
C LEU A 43 26.29 0.51 -3.61
N ARG A 44 25.03 0.39 -3.16
CA ARG A 44 24.61 -0.59 -2.16
C ARG A 44 23.82 -1.71 -2.85
N PRO A 45 24.22 -2.99 -2.75
CA PRO A 45 23.36 -4.09 -3.22
C PRO A 45 22.00 -4.04 -2.52
N VAL A 46 20.92 -4.29 -3.25
CA VAL A 46 19.58 -4.37 -2.64
C VAL A 46 19.54 -5.61 -1.73
N PRO A 47 19.24 -5.45 -0.43
CA PRO A 47 19.14 -6.58 0.49
C PRO A 47 18.10 -7.61 0.03
N TYR A 48 18.39 -8.88 0.28
CA TYR A 48 17.48 -10.01 0.02
C TYR A 48 17.12 -10.23 -1.46
N GLU A 49 17.73 -9.48 -2.39
CA GLU A 49 17.56 -9.68 -3.82
C GLU A 49 18.37 -10.91 -4.27
N PRO A 50 17.73 -11.94 -4.86
CA PRO A 50 18.37 -13.23 -5.07
C PRO A 50 19.35 -13.28 -6.24
N THR A 51 19.27 -12.36 -7.21
CA THR A 51 20.09 -12.40 -8.43
C THR A 51 21.42 -11.65 -8.29
N GLY A 52 21.55 -10.77 -7.29
CA GLY A 52 22.73 -9.92 -7.10
C GLY A 52 22.87 -8.83 -8.17
N ARG A 53 21.78 -8.51 -8.87
CA ARG A 53 21.76 -7.57 -10.02
C ARG A 53 21.14 -6.22 -9.67
N ALA A 54 20.49 -6.12 -8.51
CA ALA A 54 19.85 -4.89 -8.08
C ALA A 54 20.71 -4.10 -7.10
N PHE A 55 20.77 -2.79 -7.31
CA PHE A 55 21.54 -1.87 -6.50
C PHE A 55 20.74 -0.60 -6.19
N ASP A 56 20.92 -0.07 -4.99
CA ASP A 56 20.57 1.31 -4.67
C ASP A 56 21.81 2.19 -4.86
N LEU A 57 21.65 3.25 -5.65
CA LEU A 57 22.62 4.32 -5.77
C LEU A 57 22.22 5.43 -4.79
N LEU A 58 23.08 5.71 -3.80
CA LEU A 58 22.86 6.79 -2.85
C LEU A 58 23.66 8.04 -3.29
N PRO A 59 23.01 9.20 -3.41
CA PRO A 59 23.69 10.41 -3.85
C PRO A 59 24.65 10.94 -2.76
N PRO A 60 25.79 11.55 -3.16
CA PRO A 60 26.74 12.16 -2.23
C PRO A 60 26.21 13.46 -1.59
N GLY A 61 25.06 13.96 -2.06
CA GLY A 61 24.42 15.17 -1.57
C GLY A 61 22.98 15.29 -2.06
N THR A 62 22.42 16.49 -1.95
CA THR A 62 21.04 16.77 -2.36
C THR A 62 20.89 16.74 -3.88
N VAL A 63 19.99 15.89 -4.38
CA VAL A 63 19.64 15.83 -5.82
C VAL A 63 18.15 16.15 -5.98
N GLU A 64 17.85 17.15 -6.81
CA GLU A 64 16.48 17.60 -7.09
C GLU A 64 15.75 16.64 -8.04
N PRO A 65 14.40 16.57 -8.00
CA PRO A 65 13.63 15.64 -8.84
C PRO A 65 13.95 15.70 -10.33
N ALA A 66 14.11 16.91 -10.90
CA ALA A 66 14.48 17.10 -12.30
C ALA A 66 15.81 16.42 -12.67
N GLN A 67 16.81 16.55 -11.78
CA GLN A 67 18.13 15.98 -11.97
C GLN A 67 18.11 14.46 -11.80
N ALA A 68 17.34 13.96 -10.83
CA ALA A 68 17.17 12.53 -10.61
C ALA A 68 16.50 11.84 -11.81
N TRP A 69 15.45 12.43 -12.37
CA TRP A 69 14.79 11.89 -13.57
C TRP A 69 15.69 11.94 -14.80
N GLU A 70 16.49 13.00 -14.96
CA GLU A 70 17.49 13.06 -16.02
C GLU A 70 18.57 11.98 -15.85
N LEU A 71 19.08 11.79 -14.64
CA LEU A 71 20.01 10.71 -14.31
C LEU A 71 19.42 9.33 -14.59
N THR A 72 18.17 9.10 -14.17
CA THR A 72 17.44 7.85 -14.40
C THR A 72 17.43 7.50 -15.89
N ARG A 73 17.10 8.46 -16.75
CA ARG A 73 17.05 8.23 -18.20
C ARG A 73 18.42 8.02 -18.82
N ARG A 74 19.44 8.74 -18.34
CA ARG A 74 20.82 8.50 -18.78
C ARG A 74 21.32 7.11 -18.38
N LEU A 75 20.95 6.62 -17.20
CA LEU A 75 21.24 5.25 -16.77
C LEU A 75 20.48 4.22 -17.59
N GLN A 76 19.18 4.42 -17.84
CA GLN A 76 18.38 3.53 -18.69
C GLN A 76 18.88 3.46 -20.16
N ALA A 77 19.62 4.47 -20.61
CA ALA A 77 20.27 4.45 -21.92
C ALA A 77 21.60 3.65 -21.94
N ASP A 78 22.18 3.32 -20.78
CA ASP A 78 23.38 2.50 -20.70
C ASP A 78 23.06 1.02 -21.00
N PRO A 79 23.81 0.33 -21.88
CA PRO A 79 23.52 -1.06 -22.26
C PRO A 79 23.59 -2.09 -21.13
N SER A 80 24.14 -1.74 -19.96
CA SER A 80 24.21 -2.60 -18.78
C SER A 80 22.97 -2.55 -17.90
N VAL A 81 22.20 -1.47 -17.99
CA VAL A 81 21.05 -1.20 -17.12
C VAL A 81 19.78 -1.74 -17.79
N GLU A 82 19.11 -2.65 -17.09
CA GLU A 82 17.79 -3.18 -17.48
C GLU A 82 16.68 -2.21 -17.09
N ASP A 83 16.78 -1.62 -15.89
CA ASP A 83 15.81 -0.66 -15.40
C ASP A 83 16.45 0.26 -14.34
N ALA A 84 15.89 1.46 -14.20
CA ALA A 84 16.24 2.39 -13.14
C ALA A 84 15.00 3.18 -12.71
N ASP A 85 14.91 3.48 -11.41
CA ASP A 85 13.77 4.21 -10.86
C ASP A 85 14.15 4.99 -9.60
N PRO A 86 13.93 6.33 -9.55
CA PRO A 86 14.27 7.13 -8.39
C PRO A 86 13.22 6.97 -7.28
N ALA A 87 13.71 6.83 -6.04
CA ALA A 87 12.93 6.99 -4.83
C ALA A 87 13.21 8.37 -4.23
N PHE A 88 12.18 9.18 -4.05
CA PHE A 88 12.33 10.50 -3.43
C PHE A 88 11.96 10.47 -1.95
N GLU A 89 12.43 11.41 -1.18
CA GLU A 89 12.08 11.66 0.20
C GLU A 89 11.60 13.11 0.29
N ALA A 90 10.41 13.33 0.85
CA ALA A 90 9.91 14.67 1.13
C ALA A 90 10.50 15.15 2.45
N VAL A 91 11.20 16.30 2.45
CA VAL A 91 11.69 16.91 3.68
C VAL A 91 10.53 17.65 4.35
N TYR A 92 10.15 17.20 5.54
CA TYR A 92 9.21 17.91 6.41
C TYR A 92 10.00 18.87 7.29
N ALA A 93 9.64 20.15 7.28
CA ALA A 93 9.96 21.01 8.41
C ALA A 93 9.04 20.57 9.56
N GLU A 94 9.60 20.06 10.65
CA GLU A 94 8.83 19.62 11.83
C GLU A 94 7.94 20.76 12.34
N PRO A 95 6.60 20.66 12.24
CA PRO A 95 5.73 21.50 13.03
C PRO A 95 5.67 20.86 14.42
N GLY A 96 5.97 21.66 15.45
CA GLY A 96 5.93 21.22 16.84
C GLY A 96 4.64 20.47 17.17
N ALA A 97 4.79 19.40 17.96
CA ALA A 97 3.72 18.54 18.43
C ALA A 97 2.47 19.33 18.83
N ALA A 98 1.43 19.23 18.01
CA ALA A 98 0.06 19.48 18.40
C ALA A 98 -0.76 18.30 17.90
N ALA A 99 -1.17 17.46 18.85
CA ALA A 99 -2.19 16.45 18.64
C ALA A 99 -3.51 17.16 18.34
N ASP A 100 -3.84 17.32 17.05
CA ASP A 100 -5.16 17.78 16.65
C ASP A 100 -6.09 16.57 16.63
N THR A 101 -6.80 16.39 17.74
CA THR A 101 -8.04 15.61 17.85
C THR A 101 -9.11 16.28 16.97
N ALA A 102 -8.98 16.16 15.65
CA ALA A 102 -10.01 16.60 14.74
C ALA A 102 -11.02 15.46 14.58
N THR A 103 -12.07 15.47 15.40
CA THR A 103 -13.41 15.07 14.98
C THR A 103 -14.04 16.26 14.27
N PRO A 104 -14.28 16.23 12.94
CA PRO A 104 -15.15 17.20 12.30
C PRO A 104 -16.46 16.51 11.88
N ASP A 105 -17.52 17.01 12.50
CA ASP A 105 -18.92 16.81 12.18
C ASP A 105 -19.19 17.03 10.68
N GLY A 106 -19.81 16.04 10.03
CA GLY A 106 -19.96 15.99 8.58
C GLY A 106 -20.90 14.89 8.15
N SER A 107 -22.14 14.90 8.65
CA SER A 107 -23.20 13.99 8.23
C SER A 107 -23.61 14.23 6.77
N VAL A 108 -22.97 13.54 5.83
CA VAL A 108 -23.57 13.30 4.52
C VAL A 108 -24.53 12.12 4.67
N ARG A 109 -25.81 12.42 4.94
CA ARG A 109 -26.86 11.39 4.91
C ARG A 109 -27.02 10.86 3.49
N ALA A 110 -26.65 9.59 3.27
CA ALA A 110 -26.97 8.87 2.04
C ALA A 110 -27.52 7.47 2.34
N GLN A 111 -28.85 7.39 2.27
CA GLN A 111 -29.71 6.24 1.95
C GLN A 111 -29.35 4.86 2.56
N LYS A 112 -30.12 4.45 3.57
CA LYS A 112 -30.16 3.10 4.16
C LYS A 112 -30.11 2.00 3.09
N ALA A 113 -28.94 1.40 2.91
CA ALA A 113 -28.86 0.06 2.34
C ALA A 113 -29.46 -0.93 3.37
N GLY A 114 -30.19 -1.94 2.91
CA GLY A 114 -30.82 -2.96 3.77
C GLY A 114 -29.84 -3.94 4.42
N ILE A 115 -28.68 -3.44 4.86
CA ILE A 115 -27.62 -4.19 5.56
C ILE A 115 -27.75 -3.88 7.06
N GLU A 116 -27.52 -4.87 7.91
CA GLU A 116 -27.60 -4.73 9.36
C GLU A 116 -26.58 -3.66 9.82
N ALA A 117 -27.08 -2.61 10.49
CA ALA A 117 -26.22 -1.58 11.05
C ALA A 117 -25.73 -2.03 12.42
N PHE A 118 -24.41 -1.99 12.61
CA PHE A 118 -23.78 -2.29 13.90
C PHE A 118 -23.70 -1.04 14.76
N ASN A 119 -23.70 -1.23 16.09
CA ASN A 119 -23.40 -0.17 17.03
C ASN A 119 -21.89 0.12 16.99
N GLU A 120 -21.48 1.33 16.61
CA GLU A 120 -20.06 1.72 16.59
C GLU A 120 -19.42 1.71 17.99
N ASP A 121 -20.22 1.82 19.05
CA ASP A 121 -19.74 1.73 20.44
C ASP A 121 -19.47 0.28 20.90
N ASP A 122 -19.83 -0.73 20.10
CA ASP A 122 -19.47 -2.12 20.37
C ASP A 122 -18.04 -2.40 19.92
N CYS A 123 -17.14 -2.69 20.85
CA CYS A 123 -15.71 -2.94 20.56
C CYS A 123 -15.48 -4.10 19.57
N ASP A 124 -16.44 -5.03 19.45
CA ASP A 124 -16.32 -6.18 18.53
C ASP A 124 -17.02 -5.96 17.19
N TRP A 125 -17.55 -4.75 16.93
CA TRP A 125 -18.39 -4.54 15.75
C TRP A 125 -17.66 -4.93 14.47
N SER A 126 -16.36 -4.64 14.34
CA SER A 126 -15.57 -4.94 13.14
C SER A 126 -15.40 -6.45 12.93
N VAL A 127 -15.22 -7.21 14.01
CA VAL A 127 -15.12 -8.68 14.02
C VAL A 127 -16.44 -9.30 13.56
N ARG A 128 -17.56 -8.83 14.12
CA ARG A 128 -18.91 -9.33 13.79
C ARG A 128 -19.35 -8.90 12.40
N PHE A 129 -18.98 -7.69 11.99
CA PHE A 129 -19.29 -7.14 10.66
C PHE A 129 -18.75 -8.04 9.55
N VAL A 130 -17.51 -8.53 9.71
CA VAL A 130 -16.92 -9.48 8.74
C VAL A 130 -17.21 -10.95 9.09
N LYS A 131 -18.03 -11.23 10.11
CA LYS A 131 -18.40 -12.57 10.57
C LYS A 131 -17.20 -13.45 10.94
N ALA A 132 -16.14 -12.85 11.48
CA ALA A 132 -14.96 -13.59 11.93
C ALA A 132 -15.28 -14.46 13.15
N ASP A 133 -16.12 -13.99 14.06
CA ASP A 133 -16.54 -14.74 15.25
C ASP A 133 -17.38 -15.99 14.91
N GLU A 134 -18.12 -15.95 13.81
CA GLU A 134 -18.77 -17.14 13.24
C GLU A 134 -17.76 -18.06 12.53
N ALA A 135 -16.79 -17.49 11.81
CA ALA A 135 -15.75 -18.24 11.11
C ALA A 135 -14.90 -19.09 12.08
N TRP A 136 -14.60 -18.56 13.27
CA TRP A 136 -13.87 -19.29 14.33
C TRP A 136 -14.58 -20.57 14.79
N LYS A 137 -15.92 -20.65 14.63
CA LYS A 137 -16.75 -21.77 15.08
C LYS A 137 -16.90 -22.88 14.04
N LEU A 138 -16.37 -22.71 12.82
CA LEU A 138 -16.48 -23.71 11.76
C LEU A 138 -15.77 -25.03 12.14
N PRO A 139 -16.26 -26.18 11.65
CA PRO A 139 -15.62 -27.48 11.87
C PRO A 139 -14.14 -27.44 11.46
N GLY A 140 -13.24 -27.89 12.36
CA GLY A 140 -11.80 -27.59 12.30
C GLY A 140 -11.34 -26.52 13.29
N GLY A 141 -12.25 -25.95 14.10
CA GLY A 141 -12.14 -24.73 14.92
C GLY A 141 -10.99 -24.54 15.93
N ALA A 142 -10.01 -25.45 16.02
CA ALA A 142 -8.74 -25.17 16.69
C ALA A 142 -7.62 -24.74 15.72
N ALA A 143 -7.90 -24.64 14.41
CA ALA A 143 -7.04 -24.01 13.40
C ALA A 143 -7.74 -22.84 12.70
N SER A 144 -9.02 -22.60 12.98
CA SER A 144 -9.82 -21.54 12.31
C SER A 144 -9.66 -20.17 12.97
N GLN A 145 -8.64 -19.96 13.82
CA GLN A 145 -8.32 -18.67 14.46
C GLN A 145 -6.94 -18.12 14.03
N GLY A 146 -6.32 -18.73 13.02
CA GLY A 146 -5.04 -18.30 12.43
C GLY A 146 -3.82 -19.08 12.93
N GLU A 147 -4.02 -20.17 13.65
CA GLU A 147 -2.94 -20.99 14.22
C GLU A 147 -1.90 -21.40 13.17
N GLY A 148 -0.61 -21.20 13.49
CA GLY A 148 0.51 -21.58 12.62
C GLY A 148 0.72 -20.65 11.42
N ILE A 149 -0.03 -19.55 11.33
CA ILE A 149 0.15 -18.56 10.27
C ILE A 149 0.94 -17.36 10.78
N ARG A 150 1.99 -16.98 10.04
CA ARG A 150 2.81 -15.80 10.31
C ARG A 150 2.48 -14.66 9.37
N ILE A 151 2.23 -13.48 9.95
CA ILE A 151 1.90 -12.25 9.26
C ILE A 151 3.05 -11.27 9.46
N GLY A 152 3.77 -10.94 8.39
CA GLY A 152 4.70 -9.82 8.39
C GLY A 152 3.94 -8.50 8.37
N HIS A 153 4.30 -7.58 9.26
CA HIS A 153 3.59 -6.33 9.43
C HIS A 153 4.52 -5.12 9.25
N PRO A 154 4.81 -4.72 7.99
CA PRO A 154 5.48 -3.46 7.67
C PRO A 154 4.66 -2.26 8.12
N ASP A 155 5.10 -1.60 9.19
CA ASP A 155 4.39 -0.45 9.77
C ASP A 155 5.38 0.48 10.54
N SER A 156 4.87 1.30 11.47
CA SER A 156 5.63 2.23 12.29
C SER A 156 6.42 1.59 13.42
N GLY A 157 6.37 0.27 13.56
CA GLY A 157 6.71 -0.41 14.82
C GLY A 157 5.55 -0.38 15.81
N TYR A 158 5.82 -0.79 17.06
CA TYR A 158 4.79 -0.99 18.09
C TYR A 158 5.19 -0.36 19.43
N LEU A 159 4.22 -0.27 20.34
CA LEU A 159 4.43 -0.02 21.76
C LEU A 159 3.97 -1.26 22.54
N PRO A 160 4.70 -1.70 23.59
CA PRO A 160 4.22 -2.76 24.46
C PRO A 160 2.82 -2.43 24.97
N HIS A 161 1.89 -3.37 24.80
CA HIS A 161 0.48 -3.17 25.12
C HIS A 161 -0.19 -4.54 25.42
N PRO A 162 -1.12 -4.63 26.39
CA PRO A 162 -1.81 -5.88 26.73
C PRO A 162 -2.52 -6.56 25.55
N GLU A 163 -3.06 -5.75 24.63
CA GLU A 163 -3.75 -6.20 23.41
C GLU A 163 -2.88 -6.96 22.42
N LEU A 164 -1.56 -6.75 22.38
CA LEU A 164 -0.71 -7.48 21.42
C LEU A 164 -0.64 -8.98 21.76
N GLY A 165 -0.88 -9.34 23.01
CA GLY A 165 -0.98 -10.73 23.45
C GLY A 165 0.29 -11.56 23.20
N PRO A 166 0.21 -12.89 23.38
CA PRO A 166 1.36 -13.78 23.25
C PRO A 166 1.77 -14.09 21.80
N ASN A 167 0.88 -13.84 20.83
CA ASN A 167 1.12 -14.15 19.42
C ASN A 167 1.74 -12.97 18.64
N PHE A 168 1.95 -11.82 19.28
CA PHE A 168 2.80 -10.78 18.74
C PHE A 168 4.27 -11.13 19.01
N THR A 169 5.07 -11.27 17.94
CA THR A 169 6.39 -11.92 17.95
C THR A 169 7.52 -10.96 17.55
N PRO A 170 7.83 -9.93 18.35
CA PRO A 170 8.83 -8.92 18.01
C PRO A 170 10.24 -9.50 17.88
N ALA A 171 10.53 -10.64 18.52
CA ALA A 171 11.79 -11.35 18.40
C ALA A 171 12.07 -11.90 16.97
N LEU A 172 11.06 -11.99 16.12
CA LEU A 172 11.19 -12.35 14.70
C LEU A 172 11.24 -11.12 13.77
N GLY A 173 11.04 -9.92 14.32
CA GLY A 173 10.95 -8.66 13.60
C GLY A 173 12.30 -8.03 13.26
N TRP A 174 12.24 -6.91 12.54
CA TRP A 174 13.39 -6.09 12.20
C TRP A 174 12.99 -4.63 12.00
N ASP A 175 13.83 -3.71 12.42
CA ASP A 175 13.71 -2.27 12.18
C ASP A 175 14.59 -1.85 11.01
N PHE A 176 13.95 -1.46 9.91
CA PHE A 176 14.61 -1.00 8.67
C PHE A 176 14.93 0.50 8.70
N ILE A 177 14.58 1.21 9.78
CA ILE A 177 14.92 2.62 9.98
C ILE A 177 16.30 2.72 10.62
N GLU A 178 16.50 2.02 11.75
CA GLU A 178 17.76 2.02 12.51
C GLU A 178 18.66 0.80 12.21
N ASP A 179 18.17 -0.13 11.37
CA ASP A 179 18.87 -1.36 10.96
C ASP A 179 19.27 -2.27 12.13
N ASP A 180 18.29 -2.57 12.99
CA ASP A 180 18.47 -3.38 14.19
C ASP A 180 17.21 -4.25 14.47
N PRO A 181 17.23 -5.19 15.44
CA PRO A 181 16.05 -6.01 15.76
C PRO A 181 15.00 -5.28 16.63
N THR A 182 15.19 -4.01 16.98
CA THR A 182 14.36 -3.27 17.94
C THR A 182 13.19 -2.58 17.22
N THR A 183 12.08 -3.31 17.08
CA THR A 183 10.88 -2.79 16.39
C THR A 183 9.95 -1.94 17.27
N GLU A 184 10.30 -1.75 18.55
CA GLU A 184 9.60 -0.85 19.46
C GLU A 184 9.78 0.62 19.04
N ASN A 185 8.69 1.38 19.04
CA ASN A 185 8.69 2.78 18.67
C ASN A 185 7.90 3.61 19.68
N PRO A 186 8.57 4.20 20.70
CA PRO A 186 7.94 5.04 21.71
C PRO A 186 7.16 6.25 21.18
N GLY A 187 7.46 6.73 19.97
CA GLY A 187 6.73 7.83 19.34
C GLY A 187 5.59 7.38 18.43
N GLY A 188 5.41 6.09 18.22
CA GLY A 188 4.46 5.51 17.25
C GLY A 188 3.21 4.93 17.91
N GLY A 189 2.17 4.71 17.11
CA GLY A 189 0.92 4.08 17.55
C GLY A 189 0.14 3.39 16.44
N HIS A 190 0.39 3.73 15.18
CA HIS A 190 -0.31 3.16 14.04
C HIS A 190 -0.10 1.64 13.93
N GLY A 191 1.15 1.17 13.95
CA GLY A 191 1.48 -0.26 13.90
C GLY A 191 0.99 -1.06 15.10
N LEU A 192 0.87 -0.44 16.28
CA LEU A 192 0.21 -1.05 17.44
C LEU A 192 -1.29 -1.26 17.16
N GLY A 193 -1.99 -0.20 16.71
CA GLY A 193 -3.42 -0.25 16.48
C GLY A 193 -3.84 -1.15 15.32
N THR A 194 -3.05 -1.24 14.25
CA THR A 194 -3.31 -2.17 13.15
C THR A 194 -3.00 -3.62 13.56
N ALA A 195 -1.92 -3.86 14.31
CA ALA A 195 -1.61 -5.20 14.84
C ALA A 195 -2.71 -5.72 15.79
N SER A 196 -3.31 -4.86 16.62
CA SER A 196 -4.41 -5.27 17.52
C SER A 196 -5.63 -5.77 16.74
N VAL A 197 -5.99 -5.10 15.63
CA VAL A 197 -7.08 -5.56 14.74
C VAL A 197 -6.77 -6.91 14.11
N ILE A 198 -5.50 -7.22 13.85
CA ILE A 198 -5.10 -8.51 13.28
C ILE A 198 -5.24 -9.62 14.32
N SER A 199 -4.62 -9.48 15.51
CA SER A 199 -4.34 -10.62 16.38
C SER A 199 -4.56 -10.38 17.88
N SER A 200 -5.28 -9.33 18.31
CA SER A 200 -5.62 -9.20 19.73
C SER A 200 -6.28 -10.49 20.27
N PRO A 201 -5.93 -10.93 21.50
CA PRO A 201 -6.55 -12.10 22.10
C PRO A 201 -8.05 -11.96 22.29
N VAL A 202 -8.80 -13.03 22.02
CA VAL A 202 -10.25 -13.04 22.28
C VAL A 202 -10.51 -12.96 23.77
N ASN A 203 -11.41 -12.07 24.20
CA ASN A 203 -11.70 -11.83 25.61
C ASN A 203 -10.46 -11.37 26.40
N GLY A 204 -9.68 -10.47 25.80
CA GLY A 204 -8.50 -9.86 26.41
C GLY A 204 -8.77 -9.21 27.78
N PRO A 205 -7.72 -8.91 28.56
CA PRO A 205 -7.87 -8.25 29.85
C PRO A 205 -8.47 -6.85 29.65
N SER A 206 -9.61 -6.56 30.30
CA SER A 206 -10.23 -5.22 30.20
C SER A 206 -9.25 -4.15 30.68
N VAL A 207 -8.82 -3.27 29.78
CA VAL A 207 -7.88 -2.20 30.12
C VAL A 207 -8.67 -0.96 30.55
N GLY A 208 -9.10 -0.92 31.81
CA GLY A 208 -9.61 0.30 32.46
C GLY A 208 -11.09 0.68 32.26
N GLY A 209 -12.07 -0.22 32.40
CA GLY A 209 -13.50 0.11 32.26
C GLY A 209 -14.41 -1.14 32.14
N PRO A 210 -15.74 -0.98 31.97
CA PRO A 210 -16.70 -2.10 32.00
C PRO A 210 -16.57 -3.11 30.83
N ARG A 211 -15.92 -2.72 29.72
CA ARG A 211 -15.27 -3.58 28.71
C ARG A 211 -14.38 -2.70 27.81
N LEU A 212 -13.06 -2.88 27.82
CA LEU A 212 -12.09 -2.08 27.04
C LEU A 212 -10.95 -2.96 26.49
N PHE A 213 -11.29 -3.90 25.61
CA PHE A 213 -10.34 -4.72 24.85
C PHE A 213 -10.88 -4.85 23.42
N VAL A 214 -9.99 -5.14 22.46
CA VAL A 214 -10.35 -5.40 21.07
C VAL A 214 -10.15 -6.88 20.81
N ASP A 215 -11.06 -7.53 20.08
CA ASP A 215 -10.81 -8.87 19.58
C ASP A 215 -10.18 -8.77 18.19
N GLY A 216 -9.03 -9.43 18.00
CA GLY A 216 -8.38 -9.50 16.69
C GLY A 216 -9.11 -10.47 15.77
N ILE A 217 -9.03 -10.27 14.45
CA ILE A 217 -9.67 -11.15 13.46
C ILE A 217 -9.08 -12.56 13.45
N ALA A 218 -7.76 -12.67 13.58
CA ALA A 218 -7.00 -13.92 13.66
C ALA A 218 -6.20 -13.97 14.98
N PRO A 219 -6.87 -14.19 16.12
CA PRO A 219 -6.30 -14.02 17.46
C PRO A 219 -5.15 -15.00 17.78
N LYS A 220 -4.96 -16.04 16.95
CA LYS A 220 -3.89 -17.01 17.09
C LYS A 220 -2.89 -17.02 15.94
N ALA A 221 -2.98 -16.07 15.02
CA ALA A 221 -1.92 -15.81 14.05
C ALA A 221 -0.73 -15.12 14.73
N GLU A 222 0.49 -15.47 14.31
CA GLU A 222 1.72 -14.85 14.76
C GLU A 222 1.95 -13.54 13.97
N VAL A 223 1.96 -12.39 14.62
CA VAL A 223 2.25 -11.09 13.98
C VAL A 223 3.72 -10.74 14.21
N VAL A 224 4.46 -10.52 13.11
CA VAL A 224 5.88 -10.18 13.10
C VAL A 224 6.02 -8.70 12.71
N PRO A 225 6.35 -7.79 13.64
CA PRO A 225 6.51 -6.37 13.31
C PRO A 225 7.74 -6.15 12.42
N LEU A 226 7.57 -5.34 11.38
CA LEU A 226 8.65 -4.88 10.49
C LEU A 226 8.59 -3.35 10.47
N ARG A 227 9.51 -2.66 11.15
CA ARG A 227 9.43 -1.20 11.26
C ARG A 227 10.04 -0.56 10.02
N VAL A 228 9.21 0.13 9.24
CA VAL A 228 9.60 0.78 7.97
C VAL A 228 9.27 2.28 7.94
N ALA A 229 8.38 2.73 8.84
CA ALA A 229 7.91 4.11 8.89
C ALA A 229 8.24 4.81 10.23
N LYS A 230 8.58 6.10 10.14
CA LYS A 230 8.82 6.96 11.30
C LYS A 230 7.49 7.34 11.99
N PRO A 231 7.52 7.81 13.25
CA PRO A 231 6.32 7.94 14.08
C PRO A 231 5.31 9.00 13.64
N THR A 232 5.70 9.94 12.77
CA THR A 232 4.86 11.03 12.26
C THR A 232 3.87 10.55 11.19
N LEU A 233 3.01 9.61 11.56
CA LEU A 233 1.96 9.04 10.70
C LEU A 233 0.65 9.86 10.68
N PHE A 234 0.58 10.97 11.41
CA PHE A 234 -0.64 11.79 11.56
C PHE A 234 -0.64 13.09 10.74
N VAL A 235 0.06 13.14 9.60
CA VAL A 235 -0.17 14.22 8.64
C VAL A 235 -1.21 13.74 7.63
N PRO A 236 -2.36 14.43 7.45
CA PRO A 236 -3.33 14.10 6.41
C PRO A 236 -2.72 14.38 5.03
N SER A 237 -1.89 13.46 4.57
CA SER A 237 -1.32 13.43 3.23
C SER A 237 -2.01 12.33 2.42
N PRO A 238 -2.55 12.65 1.24
CA PRO A 238 -3.19 11.66 0.38
C PRO A 238 -2.21 10.58 -0.09
N VAL A 239 -0.93 10.92 -0.28
CA VAL A 239 0.10 9.96 -0.61
C VAL A 239 1.04 9.92 0.59
N LEU A 240 1.04 8.80 1.28
CA LEU A 240 2.02 8.52 2.31
C LEU A 240 3.41 8.71 1.68
N PHE A 241 4.11 9.68 2.25
CA PHE A 241 5.56 9.81 2.34
C PHE A 241 6.36 8.98 1.32
N ASN A 242 7.04 9.62 0.39
CA ASN A 242 8.00 8.90 -0.47
C ASN A 242 9.24 8.37 0.33
N VAL A 243 9.31 8.70 1.64
CA VAL A 243 10.31 8.19 2.57
C VAL A 243 10.16 6.68 2.78
N GLY A 244 11.26 5.95 2.61
CA GLY A 244 11.33 4.54 3.04
C GLY A 244 10.69 3.53 2.09
N VAL A 245 10.44 3.86 0.82
CA VAL A 245 10.02 2.85 -0.18
C VAL A 245 11.08 1.75 -0.34
N ASP A 246 12.36 2.11 -0.21
CA ASP A 246 13.50 1.18 -0.12
C ASP A 246 13.38 0.28 1.12
N ARG A 247 13.01 0.84 2.27
CA ARG A 247 12.79 0.08 3.51
C ARG A 247 11.62 -0.89 3.41
N LEU A 248 10.51 -0.47 2.79
CA LEU A 248 9.39 -1.37 2.55
C LEU A 248 9.81 -2.52 1.63
N ARG A 249 10.51 -2.22 0.54
CA ARG A 249 11.03 -3.23 -0.37
C ARG A 249 11.92 -4.23 0.38
N ASP A 250 12.84 -3.73 1.21
CA ASP A 250 13.76 -4.57 1.97
C ASP A 250 13.02 -5.40 3.04
N ALA A 251 11.96 -4.84 3.67
CA ALA A 251 11.10 -5.56 4.60
C ALA A 251 10.31 -6.70 3.96
N ILE A 252 9.84 -6.50 2.71
CA ILE A 252 9.20 -7.57 1.93
C ILE A 252 10.24 -8.66 1.58
N GLY A 253 11.45 -8.25 1.19
CA GLY A 253 12.58 -9.17 0.99
C GLY A 253 12.90 -10.01 2.23
N PHE A 254 12.95 -9.37 3.40
CA PHE A 254 13.13 -10.04 4.68
C PHE A 254 11.98 -11.02 4.99
N ALA A 255 10.72 -10.61 4.75
CA ALA A 255 9.56 -11.47 4.93
C ALA A 255 9.61 -12.72 4.05
N ILE A 256 10.10 -12.59 2.80
CA ILE A 256 10.35 -13.73 1.90
C ILE A 256 11.38 -14.68 2.52
N GLN A 257 12.53 -14.15 2.96
CA GLN A 257 13.57 -14.99 3.56
C GLN A 257 13.12 -15.69 4.85
N ARG A 258 12.28 -15.03 5.64
CA ARG A 258 11.67 -15.59 6.85
C ARG A 258 10.49 -16.51 6.56
N ARG A 259 10.11 -16.68 5.29
CA ARG A 259 8.97 -17.51 4.83
C ARG A 259 7.68 -17.13 5.55
N LEU A 260 7.43 -15.83 5.72
CA LEU A 260 6.16 -15.36 6.25
C LEU A 260 5.04 -15.71 5.25
N HIS A 261 3.79 -15.80 5.73
CA HIS A 261 2.68 -16.31 4.91
C HIS A 261 1.80 -15.19 4.36
N VAL A 262 1.68 -14.11 5.11
CA VAL A 262 0.90 -12.91 4.76
C VAL A 262 1.76 -11.68 5.04
N ILE A 263 1.64 -10.64 4.24
CA ILE A 263 2.22 -9.32 4.50
C ILE A 263 1.09 -8.29 4.52
N SER A 264 0.93 -7.58 5.64
CA SER A 264 -0.10 -6.56 5.84
C SER A 264 0.52 -5.17 5.81
N ILE A 265 0.32 -4.45 4.70
CA ILE A 265 0.91 -3.13 4.43
C ILE A 265 -0.16 -2.06 4.59
N SER A 266 -0.31 -1.55 5.81
CA SER A 266 -1.24 -0.46 6.12
C SER A 266 -0.65 0.92 5.79
N LEU A 267 0.07 0.99 4.68
CA LEU A 267 0.87 2.15 4.25
C LEU A 267 0.81 2.31 2.72
N GLY A 268 1.30 3.44 2.21
CA GLY A 268 1.16 3.86 0.82
C GLY A 268 2.37 4.67 0.34
N TRP A 269 2.66 4.63 -0.94
CA TRP A 269 3.76 5.33 -1.59
C TRP A 269 3.37 5.70 -3.01
N LEU A 270 4.28 6.43 -3.66
CA LEU A 270 4.34 6.48 -5.11
C LEU A 270 4.76 5.12 -5.68
N PRO A 271 4.44 4.83 -6.94
CA PRO A 271 4.95 3.64 -7.61
C PRO A 271 6.48 3.61 -7.58
N ASN A 272 7.02 2.41 -7.40
CA ASN A 272 8.44 2.15 -7.55
C ASN A 272 8.70 0.77 -8.16
N ALA A 273 9.52 0.71 -9.20
CA ALA A 273 9.80 -0.51 -9.95
C ALA A 273 10.54 -1.57 -9.12
N GLY A 274 11.38 -1.16 -8.17
CA GLY A 274 12.04 -2.06 -7.23
C GLY A 274 11.06 -2.68 -6.22
N LEU A 275 10.15 -1.88 -5.69
CA LEU A 275 9.07 -2.35 -4.82
C LEU A 275 8.13 -3.34 -5.55
N HIS A 276 7.73 -3.03 -6.77
CA HIS A 276 6.85 -3.90 -7.54
C HIS A 276 7.48 -5.28 -7.79
N ARG A 277 8.77 -5.32 -8.17
CA ARG A 277 9.50 -6.57 -8.39
C ARG A 277 9.57 -7.45 -7.15
N VAL A 278 9.84 -6.88 -5.97
CA VAL A 278 9.90 -7.68 -4.73
C VAL A 278 8.51 -8.19 -4.32
N ILE A 279 7.43 -7.45 -4.62
CA ILE A 279 6.05 -7.91 -4.43
C ILE A 279 5.74 -9.09 -5.35
N GLN A 280 6.10 -8.99 -6.64
CA GLN A 280 5.99 -10.09 -7.59
C GLN A 280 6.75 -11.33 -7.12
N GLN A 281 7.94 -11.14 -6.52
CA GLN A 281 8.68 -12.23 -5.89
C GLN A 281 7.93 -12.81 -4.69
N ALA A 282 7.45 -12.00 -3.74
CA ALA A 282 6.69 -12.46 -2.58
C ALA A 282 5.48 -13.30 -2.98
N VAL A 283 4.72 -12.83 -3.98
CA VAL A 283 3.55 -13.55 -4.49
C VAL A 283 3.93 -14.85 -5.20
N ARG A 284 5.02 -14.87 -5.97
CA ARG A 284 5.57 -16.12 -6.55
C ARG A 284 5.99 -17.14 -5.48
N GLU A 285 6.48 -16.67 -4.35
CA GLU A 285 6.81 -17.48 -3.16
C GLU A 285 5.59 -17.83 -2.29
N ASN A 286 4.37 -17.62 -2.83
CA ASN A 286 3.11 -17.92 -2.16
C ASN A 286 2.88 -17.16 -0.84
N ILE A 287 3.36 -15.92 -0.78
CA ILE A 287 3.03 -14.96 0.27
C ILE A 287 1.87 -14.10 -0.21
N ILE A 288 0.82 -13.98 0.61
CA ILE A 288 -0.32 -13.11 0.31
C ILE A 288 0.04 -11.68 0.73
N VAL A 289 0.07 -10.74 -0.22
CA VAL A 289 0.36 -9.31 0.06
C VAL A 289 -0.96 -8.54 0.06
N ILE A 290 -1.25 -7.82 1.14
CA ILE A 290 -2.48 -7.06 1.33
C ILE A 290 -2.11 -5.63 1.67
N ALA A 291 -2.73 -4.65 1.00
CA ALA A 291 -2.41 -3.25 1.22
C ALA A 291 -3.63 -2.32 1.25
N ALA A 292 -3.43 -1.19 1.91
CA ALA A 292 -4.42 -0.12 2.00
C ALA A 292 -4.63 0.54 0.63
N ALA A 293 -5.88 0.83 0.28
CA ALA A 293 -6.18 1.60 -0.93
C ALA A 293 -5.71 3.06 -0.83
N GLY A 294 -5.58 3.60 0.38
CA GLY A 294 -5.16 4.98 0.66
C GLY A 294 -6.28 5.82 1.28
N ASN A 295 -5.90 6.96 1.85
CA ASN A 295 -6.82 7.89 2.51
C ASN A 295 -6.74 9.26 1.81
N TYR A 296 -7.85 9.98 1.69
CA TYR A 296 -7.96 11.34 1.12
C TYR A 296 -7.54 11.47 -0.36
N THR A 297 -7.32 10.36 -1.06
CA THR A 297 -6.89 10.33 -2.46
C THR A 297 -8.03 10.27 -3.47
N GLY A 298 -9.25 9.94 -3.03
CA GLY A 298 -10.41 9.81 -3.89
C GLY A 298 -10.19 8.70 -4.93
N PRO A 299 -10.22 8.98 -6.24
CA PRO A 299 -10.13 7.96 -7.30
C PRO A 299 -8.71 7.40 -7.52
N ILE A 300 -7.76 7.70 -6.64
CA ILE A 300 -6.35 7.30 -6.77
C ILE A 300 -6.06 6.28 -5.67
N VAL A 301 -5.90 5.03 -6.06
CA VAL A 301 -5.38 3.99 -5.17
C VAL A 301 -3.87 4.14 -5.09
N VAL A 302 -3.31 4.15 -3.87
CA VAL A 302 -1.87 4.30 -3.63
C VAL A 302 -1.12 2.98 -3.82
N TRP A 303 0.21 3.04 -3.99
CA TRP A 303 1.05 1.83 -4.08
C TRP A 303 1.49 1.40 -2.68
N PRO A 304 1.57 0.09 -2.38
CA PRO A 304 1.48 -1.02 -3.32
C PRO A 304 0.07 -1.50 -3.66
N GLY A 305 -0.99 -0.95 -3.06
CA GLY A 305 -2.37 -1.39 -3.33
C GLY A 305 -2.81 -1.27 -4.80
N ALA A 306 -2.19 -0.40 -5.59
CA ALA A 306 -2.45 -0.30 -7.02
C ALA A 306 -1.67 -1.32 -7.89
N TYR A 307 -0.88 -2.22 -7.31
CA TYR A 307 -0.26 -3.33 -8.05
C TYR A 307 -1.20 -4.53 -8.16
N ASP A 308 -1.22 -5.19 -9.32
CA ASP A 308 -2.15 -6.29 -9.61
C ASP A 308 -1.91 -7.55 -8.75
N GLU A 309 -0.70 -7.70 -8.21
CA GLU A 309 -0.35 -8.82 -7.34
C GLU A 309 -0.88 -8.65 -5.90
N VAL A 310 -1.34 -7.45 -5.54
CA VAL A 310 -1.73 -7.07 -4.17
C VAL A 310 -3.24 -7.15 -4.00
N VAL A 311 -3.67 -7.64 -2.83
CA VAL A 311 -5.07 -7.59 -2.41
C VAL A 311 -5.35 -6.24 -1.75
N THR A 312 -6.26 -5.45 -2.32
CA THR A 312 -6.37 -4.04 -1.95
C THR A 312 -7.69 -3.67 -1.30
N MET A 313 -7.60 -2.98 -0.17
CA MET A 313 -8.74 -2.76 0.73
C MET A 313 -9.16 -1.30 0.81
N ALA A 314 -10.43 -1.04 0.48
CA ALA A 314 -11.14 0.19 0.82
C ALA A 314 -11.86 0.07 2.16
N ALA A 315 -12.35 1.19 2.70
CA ALA A 315 -12.95 1.26 4.04
C ALA A 315 -14.42 1.68 4.04
N CYS A 316 -15.19 1.09 4.94
CA CYS A 316 -16.56 1.47 5.29
C CYS A 316 -16.73 1.61 6.82
N ASN A 317 -17.89 2.11 7.24
CA ASN A 317 -18.26 2.22 8.65
C ASN A 317 -19.19 1.08 9.12
N ALA A 318 -19.56 1.13 10.40
CA ALA A 318 -20.45 0.16 11.04
C ALA A 318 -21.86 0.07 10.44
N SER A 319 -22.28 1.09 9.67
CA SER A 319 -23.54 1.10 8.91
C SER A 319 -23.38 0.62 7.45
N ALA A 320 -22.22 0.06 7.10
CA ALA A 320 -21.86 -0.34 5.74
C ALA A 320 -21.95 0.82 4.72
N GLU A 321 -21.74 2.06 5.17
CA GLU A 321 -21.59 3.20 4.28
C GLU A 321 -20.10 3.40 3.93
N PRO A 322 -19.76 3.81 2.70
CA PRO A 322 -18.37 4.07 2.33
C PRO A 322 -17.77 5.16 3.22
N TRP A 323 -16.56 4.93 3.73
CA TRP A 323 -15.87 5.96 4.47
C TRP A 323 -15.47 7.10 3.53
N ALA A 324 -15.90 8.33 3.81
CA ALA A 324 -15.75 9.48 2.91
C ALA A 324 -14.29 9.78 2.54
N PHE A 325 -13.33 9.34 3.34
CA PHE A 325 -11.90 9.54 3.11
C PHE A 325 -11.19 8.31 2.54
N SER A 326 -11.87 7.21 2.27
CA SER A 326 -11.26 6.06 1.60
C SER A 326 -10.94 6.37 0.14
N ALA A 327 -9.80 5.88 -0.33
CA ALA A 327 -9.57 5.73 -1.76
C ALA A 327 -10.55 4.71 -2.36
N TRP A 328 -10.85 4.87 -3.64
CA TRP A 328 -11.64 3.94 -4.44
C TRP A 328 -11.09 3.89 -5.86
N GLY A 329 -11.37 2.80 -6.58
CA GLY A 329 -10.84 2.61 -7.92
C GLY A 329 -10.78 1.14 -8.34
N LYS A 330 -10.41 0.90 -9.60
CA LYS A 330 -10.39 -0.45 -10.21
C LYS A 330 -9.48 -1.44 -9.50
N ALA A 331 -8.44 -0.95 -8.82
CA ALA A 331 -7.51 -1.77 -8.06
C ALA A 331 -8.11 -2.29 -6.73
N VAL A 332 -9.19 -1.69 -6.21
CA VAL A 332 -9.82 -2.15 -4.97
C VAL A 332 -10.47 -3.51 -5.18
N ASP A 333 -10.12 -4.47 -4.32
CA ASP A 333 -10.67 -5.82 -4.37
C ASP A 333 -11.93 -5.98 -3.55
N ALA A 334 -11.96 -5.42 -2.36
CA ALA A 334 -13.07 -5.50 -1.43
C ALA A 334 -13.06 -4.30 -0.49
N THR A 335 -14.16 -4.15 0.25
CA THR A 335 -14.31 -3.11 1.28
C THR A 335 -14.52 -3.75 2.65
N GLY A 336 -13.83 -3.27 3.67
CA GLY A 336 -13.95 -3.75 5.05
C GLY A 336 -14.08 -2.62 6.08
N PRO A 337 -14.26 -2.97 7.35
CA PRO A 337 -14.28 -2.03 8.47
C PRO A 337 -13.07 -1.10 8.48
N GLY A 338 -13.29 0.21 8.44
CA GLY A 338 -12.19 1.18 8.47
C GLY A 338 -12.55 2.56 9.00
N GLU A 339 -13.80 2.85 9.33
CA GLU A 339 -14.18 4.07 10.06
C GLU A 339 -14.63 3.71 11.48
N LYS A 340 -14.05 4.37 12.49
CA LYS A 340 -14.32 4.15 13.92
C LYS A 340 -14.15 2.69 14.36
N VAL A 341 -13.09 2.05 13.87
CA VAL A 341 -12.67 0.72 14.34
C VAL A 341 -11.96 0.88 15.67
N TRP A 342 -12.32 0.07 16.66
CA TRP A 342 -11.64 0.07 17.97
C TRP A 342 -10.27 -0.58 17.85
N THR A 343 -9.24 0.10 18.37
CA THR A 343 -7.85 -0.36 18.29
C THR A 343 -7.09 -0.09 19.58
N ALA A 344 -6.01 -0.84 19.79
CA ALA A 344 -5.04 -0.54 20.84
C ALA A 344 -4.35 0.80 20.56
N GLN A 345 -4.13 1.58 21.63
CA GLN A 345 -3.53 2.90 21.57
C GLN A 345 -2.43 3.04 22.62
N PRO A 346 -1.46 3.95 22.40
CA PRO A 346 -0.43 4.26 23.38
C PRO A 346 -1.02 4.60 24.77
N GLY A 347 -0.34 4.12 25.81
CA GLY A 347 -0.75 4.37 27.20
C GLY A 347 -1.81 3.40 27.74
N ASP A 348 -1.82 2.16 27.24
CA ASP A 348 -2.73 1.09 27.67
C ASP A 348 -4.20 1.51 27.52
N LYS A 349 -4.60 1.85 26.29
CA LYS A 349 -5.96 2.29 25.98
C LYS A 349 -6.50 1.60 24.74
N VAL A 350 -7.81 1.60 24.64
CA VAL A 350 -8.54 1.17 23.45
C VAL A 350 -9.44 2.33 23.03
N GLU A 351 -9.26 2.83 21.82
CA GLU A 351 -10.02 3.97 21.26
C GLU A 351 -10.35 3.71 19.79
N GLN A 352 -11.32 4.45 19.26
CA GLN A 352 -11.71 4.36 17.85
C GLN A 352 -10.70 5.08 16.95
N SER A 353 -10.37 4.47 15.82
CA SER A 353 -9.54 5.05 14.76
C SER A 353 -10.16 4.80 13.38
N SER A 354 -9.79 5.64 12.41
CA SER A 354 -10.27 5.54 11.03
C SER A 354 -9.13 5.53 10.02
N GLY A 355 -9.22 4.65 9.03
CA GLY A 355 -8.18 4.42 8.02
C GLY A 355 -8.46 3.17 7.19
N THR A 356 -8.10 3.20 5.91
CA THR A 356 -8.01 1.97 5.09
C THR A 356 -6.99 0.96 5.65
N SER A 357 -6.10 1.43 6.52
CA SER A 357 -5.23 0.62 7.39
C SER A 357 -5.97 -0.45 8.18
N PHE A 358 -7.15 -0.17 8.73
CA PHE A 358 -7.89 -1.13 9.55
C PHE A 358 -8.66 -2.15 8.71
N ALA A 359 -9.13 -1.75 7.52
CA ALA A 359 -9.69 -2.69 6.55
C ALA A 359 -8.61 -3.67 6.05
N THR A 360 -7.39 -3.16 5.84
CA THR A 360 -6.20 -3.95 5.47
C THR A 360 -5.84 -4.95 6.56
N ALA A 361 -5.71 -4.49 7.80
CA ALA A 361 -5.47 -5.34 8.97
C ALA A 361 -6.57 -6.42 9.13
N THR A 362 -7.83 -6.05 8.93
CA THR A 362 -8.96 -6.97 8.99
C THR A 362 -8.79 -8.11 7.97
N VAL A 363 -8.49 -7.79 6.71
CA VAL A 363 -8.33 -8.81 5.66
C VAL A 363 -7.03 -9.60 5.79
N ALA A 364 -5.99 -9.03 6.38
CA ALA A 364 -4.81 -9.82 6.77
C ALA A 364 -5.15 -10.89 7.80
N GLY A 365 -6.00 -10.56 8.78
CA GLY A 365 -6.60 -11.56 9.67
C GLY A 365 -7.40 -12.61 8.90
N VAL A 366 -8.32 -12.20 8.01
CA VAL A 366 -9.13 -13.14 7.21
C VAL A 366 -8.26 -14.07 6.35
N ALA A 367 -7.18 -13.56 5.76
CA ALA A 367 -6.22 -14.38 5.01
C ALA A 367 -5.55 -15.43 5.91
N ALA A 368 -5.19 -15.06 7.14
CA ALA A 368 -4.64 -16.01 8.11
C ALA A 368 -5.67 -17.06 8.55
N LEU A 369 -6.93 -16.67 8.79
CA LEU A 369 -8.02 -17.61 9.05
C LEU A 369 -8.18 -18.60 7.89
N TRP A 370 -8.18 -18.11 6.66
CA TRP A 370 -8.35 -18.93 5.44
C TRP A 370 -7.20 -19.94 5.26
N LEU A 371 -5.95 -19.48 5.40
CA LEU A 371 -4.76 -20.33 5.30
C LEU A 371 -4.75 -21.43 6.38
N ALA A 372 -5.12 -21.08 7.61
CA ALA A 372 -5.13 -22.01 8.72
C ALA A 372 -6.28 -23.03 8.60
N HIS A 373 -7.48 -22.57 8.21
CA HIS A 373 -8.66 -23.41 8.01
C HIS A 373 -8.47 -24.50 6.95
N HIS A 374 -7.94 -24.14 5.78
CA HIS A 374 -7.71 -25.10 4.69
C HIS A 374 -6.38 -25.85 4.80
N GLY A 375 -5.51 -25.44 5.72
CA GLY A 375 -4.14 -25.93 5.84
C GLY A 375 -3.23 -25.40 4.73
N ARG A 376 -2.30 -24.53 5.08
CA ARG A 376 -1.38 -23.89 4.11
C ARG A 376 -0.64 -24.91 3.23
N ASP A 377 -0.13 -26.00 3.80
CA ASP A 377 0.59 -27.02 3.02
C ASP A 377 -0.32 -27.75 2.03
N HIS A 378 -1.58 -27.98 2.39
CA HIS A 378 -2.59 -28.54 1.49
C HIS A 378 -2.87 -27.57 0.32
N LEU A 379 -3.01 -26.28 0.60
CA LEU A 379 -3.19 -25.25 -0.42
C LEU A 379 -1.99 -25.17 -1.37
N LEU A 380 -0.76 -25.17 -0.83
CA LEU A 380 0.47 -25.17 -1.63
C LEU A 380 0.53 -26.38 -2.57
N ALA A 381 0.24 -27.58 -2.05
CA ALA A 381 0.22 -28.80 -2.86
C ALA A 381 -0.86 -28.76 -3.94
N ARG A 382 -2.06 -28.24 -3.63
CA ARG A 382 -3.18 -28.14 -4.58
C ARG A 382 -2.89 -27.18 -5.74
N TYR A 383 -2.24 -26.06 -5.48
CA TYR A 383 -2.06 -24.98 -6.46
C TYR A 383 -0.64 -24.89 -7.07
N GLN A 384 0.24 -25.83 -6.72
CA GLN A 384 1.61 -25.87 -7.22
C GLN A 384 1.66 -25.81 -8.75
N GLY A 385 2.46 -24.85 -9.27
CA GLY A 385 2.73 -24.72 -10.71
C GLY A 385 1.62 -24.06 -11.54
N GLY A 386 0.45 -23.74 -10.97
CA GLY A 386 -0.66 -23.12 -11.73
C GLY A 386 -1.19 -21.80 -11.20
N ALA A 387 -1.23 -21.60 -9.87
CA ALA A 387 -1.67 -20.36 -9.26
C ALA A 387 -0.93 -20.10 -7.95
N THR A 388 -0.75 -18.82 -7.59
CA THR A 388 -0.19 -18.45 -6.29
C THR A 388 -1.30 -18.40 -5.23
N LEU A 389 -0.95 -18.58 -3.97
CA LEU A 389 -1.93 -18.45 -2.88
C LEU A 389 -2.59 -17.07 -2.83
N ALA A 390 -1.87 -16.00 -3.21
CA ALA A 390 -2.45 -14.66 -3.32
C ALA A 390 -3.57 -14.61 -4.38
N GLN A 391 -3.37 -15.23 -5.55
CA GLN A 391 -4.38 -15.30 -6.61
C GLN A 391 -5.61 -16.10 -6.16
N VAL A 392 -5.40 -17.23 -5.50
CA VAL A 392 -6.49 -18.08 -4.99
C VAL A 392 -7.28 -17.33 -3.92
N PHE A 393 -6.60 -16.75 -2.93
CA PHE A 393 -7.25 -16.01 -1.85
C PHE A 393 -8.01 -14.79 -2.39
N ARG A 394 -7.40 -14.00 -3.28
CA ARG A 394 -8.06 -12.85 -3.93
C ARG A 394 -9.33 -13.27 -4.67
N HIS A 395 -9.30 -14.39 -5.39
CA HIS A 395 -10.47 -14.94 -6.07
C HIS A 395 -11.57 -15.30 -5.08
N VAL A 396 -11.24 -16.08 -4.03
CA VAL A 396 -12.19 -16.49 -3.00
C VAL A 396 -12.79 -15.28 -2.31
N LEU A 397 -11.96 -14.37 -1.79
CA LEU A 397 -12.36 -13.14 -1.12
C LEU A 397 -13.41 -12.37 -1.93
N ARG A 398 -13.11 -12.08 -3.20
CA ARG A 398 -14.02 -11.33 -4.09
C ARG A 398 -15.31 -12.08 -4.38
N ALA A 399 -15.25 -13.40 -4.54
CA ALA A 399 -16.43 -14.22 -4.84
C ALA A 399 -17.37 -14.36 -3.64
N THR A 400 -16.86 -14.19 -2.42
CA THR A 400 -17.61 -14.39 -1.17
C THR A 400 -18.00 -13.09 -0.48
N CYS A 401 -17.60 -11.93 -1.02
CA CYS A 401 -18.05 -10.64 -0.52
C CYS A 401 -19.58 -10.57 -0.49
N GLU A 402 -20.13 -9.94 0.54
CA GLU A 402 -21.55 -9.62 0.56
C GLU A 402 -21.86 -8.57 -0.52
N PRO A 403 -22.87 -8.80 -1.37
CA PRO A 403 -23.24 -7.86 -2.41
C PRO A 403 -23.55 -6.47 -1.83
N TRP A 404 -22.89 -5.46 -2.37
CA TRP A 404 -22.99 -4.09 -1.88
C TRP A 404 -23.23 -3.13 -3.05
N PRO A 405 -24.28 -2.27 -3.02
CA PRO A 405 -24.59 -1.38 -4.14
C PRO A 405 -23.40 -0.51 -4.60
N GLN A 406 -22.56 -0.09 -3.66
CA GLN A 406 -21.41 0.76 -3.88
C GLN A 406 -20.28 0.05 -4.65
N SER A 407 -20.29 -1.28 -4.76
CA SER A 407 -19.39 -2.02 -5.63
C SER A 407 -19.46 -1.60 -7.09
N GLN A 408 -20.63 -1.13 -7.55
CA GLN A 408 -20.79 -0.57 -8.91
C GLN A 408 -20.04 0.75 -9.12
N LEU A 409 -19.59 1.39 -8.03
CA LEU A 409 -18.88 2.67 -8.01
C LEU A 409 -17.38 2.49 -7.69
N ALA A 410 -16.80 1.34 -8.07
CA ALA A 410 -15.39 1.01 -7.89
C ALA A 410 -14.92 0.88 -6.42
N TRP A 411 -15.77 0.34 -5.56
CA TRP A 411 -15.45 -0.03 -4.16
C TRP A 411 -15.14 -1.53 -3.97
N GLY A 412 -14.64 -2.18 -5.02
CA GLY A 412 -14.36 -3.62 -5.03
C GLY A 412 -15.62 -4.49 -5.13
N ALA A 413 -15.45 -5.80 -4.88
CA ALA A 413 -16.47 -6.82 -5.11
C ALA A 413 -17.65 -6.79 -4.10
N GLY A 414 -17.46 -6.15 -2.96
CA GLY A 414 -18.47 -6.03 -1.90
C GLY A 414 -17.84 -5.96 -0.51
N LEU A 415 -18.66 -6.21 0.51
CA LEU A 415 -18.23 -6.20 1.91
C LEU A 415 -17.58 -7.54 2.29
N VAL A 416 -16.46 -7.49 3.00
CA VAL A 416 -15.73 -8.70 3.41
C VAL A 416 -16.60 -9.60 4.31
N ASN A 417 -16.59 -10.91 4.04
CA ASN A 417 -17.23 -11.92 4.86
C ASN A 417 -16.29 -13.11 5.07
N ALA A 418 -15.69 -13.19 6.25
CA ALA A 418 -14.69 -14.18 6.63
C ALA A 418 -15.27 -15.60 6.65
N LYS A 419 -16.48 -15.78 7.20
CA LYS A 419 -17.14 -17.09 7.25
C LYS A 419 -17.35 -17.65 5.84
N ALA A 420 -17.89 -16.84 4.93
CA ALA A 420 -18.11 -17.24 3.55
C ALA A 420 -16.77 -17.53 2.84
N CYS A 421 -15.71 -16.75 3.10
CA CYS A 421 -14.36 -17.02 2.58
C CYS A 421 -13.87 -18.43 2.96
N LEU A 422 -14.09 -18.85 4.22
CA LEU A 422 -13.64 -20.15 4.73
C LEU A 422 -14.52 -21.31 4.25
N GLU A 423 -15.83 -21.10 4.15
CA GLU A 423 -16.78 -22.13 3.69
C GLU A 423 -16.74 -22.35 2.16
N GLN A 424 -16.24 -21.37 1.42
CA GLN A 424 -16.18 -21.42 -0.04
C GLN A 424 -15.36 -22.63 -0.51
N PRO A 425 -15.92 -23.49 -1.38
CA PRO A 425 -15.16 -24.56 -2.01
C PRO A 425 -13.94 -24.00 -2.76
N LEU A 426 -12.78 -24.61 -2.53
CA LEU A 426 -11.52 -24.20 -3.14
C LEU A 426 -11.61 -24.26 -4.67
N PRO A 427 -11.39 -23.14 -5.39
CA PRO A 427 -11.63 -23.06 -6.83
C PRO A 427 -10.71 -24.01 -7.61
N ASP A 428 -11.17 -24.48 -8.76
CA ASP A 428 -10.34 -25.23 -9.70
C ASP A 428 -9.44 -24.29 -10.53
N MET A 429 -8.29 -24.80 -10.95
CA MET A 429 -7.28 -24.03 -11.71
C MET A 429 -7.82 -23.24 -12.92
N PRO A 430 -8.72 -23.79 -13.77
CA PRO A 430 -9.23 -23.05 -14.92
C PRO A 430 -9.97 -21.76 -14.54
N ALA A 431 -10.65 -21.73 -13.39
CA ALA A 431 -11.36 -20.55 -12.91
C ALA A 431 -10.41 -19.41 -12.50
N LEU A 432 -9.14 -19.73 -12.19
CA LEU A 432 -8.10 -18.77 -11.83
C LEU A 432 -7.34 -18.22 -13.05
N VAL A 433 -7.32 -18.96 -14.16
CA VAL A 433 -6.64 -18.57 -15.41
C VAL A 433 -7.42 -17.48 -16.16
N SER A 434 -8.75 -17.48 -16.12
CA SER A 434 -9.58 -16.43 -16.73
C SER A 434 -9.42 -15.08 -16.02
N SER A 435 -9.31 -15.07 -14.69
CA SER A 435 -8.99 -13.86 -13.91
C SER A 435 -7.58 -13.33 -14.19
N ARG A 436 -6.62 -14.21 -14.53
CA ARG A 436 -5.25 -13.84 -14.88
C ARG A 436 -5.14 -13.17 -16.25
N ALA A 437 -5.97 -13.55 -17.23
CA ALA A 437 -5.94 -12.95 -18.57
C ALA A 437 -6.44 -11.51 -18.60
N ALA A 438 -7.30 -11.11 -17.66
CA ALA A 438 -7.80 -9.73 -17.53
C ALA A 438 -6.79 -8.74 -16.91
N LEU A 439 -5.72 -9.24 -16.29
CA LEU A 439 -4.70 -8.48 -15.55
C LEU A 439 -3.32 -8.49 -16.25
N ARG A 440 -3.24 -8.95 -17.51
CA ARG A 440 -1.99 -9.43 -18.11
C ARG A 440 -1.14 -8.39 -18.83
N GLU A 441 -1.64 -7.19 -19.03
CA GLU A 441 -0.80 -6.10 -19.50
C GLU A 441 -0.34 -5.35 -18.26
N GLU A 442 0.96 -5.41 -17.95
CA GLU A 442 1.56 -4.44 -17.04
C GLU A 442 1.09 -3.07 -17.51
N ALA A 443 0.24 -2.43 -16.71
CA ALA A 443 -0.32 -1.16 -17.09
C ALA A 443 0.87 -0.24 -17.40
N PRO A 444 0.89 0.40 -18.58
CA PRO A 444 2.04 1.20 -18.98
C PRO A 444 2.26 2.27 -17.91
N ASP A 445 3.52 2.64 -17.66
CA ASP A 445 3.90 3.60 -16.62
C ASP A 445 3.50 5.04 -17.00
N THR A 446 2.23 5.29 -17.31
CA THR A 446 1.68 6.53 -17.82
C THR A 446 0.80 7.23 -16.78
N VAL A 447 0.56 8.52 -17.00
CA VAL A 447 -0.43 9.29 -16.26
C VAL A 447 -1.82 8.71 -16.54
N THR A 448 -2.15 8.39 -17.79
CA THR A 448 -3.48 7.84 -18.13
C THR A 448 -3.84 6.54 -17.40
N SER A 449 -2.89 5.59 -17.28
CA SER A 449 -3.11 4.33 -16.58
C SER A 449 -3.26 4.55 -15.05
N THR A 450 -2.48 5.48 -14.51
CA THR A 450 -2.49 5.88 -13.09
C THR A 450 -3.86 6.40 -12.66
N PHE A 451 -4.52 7.17 -13.53
CA PHE A 451 -5.84 7.74 -13.28
C PHE A 451 -6.96 6.98 -14.02
N SER A 452 -6.82 5.67 -14.21
CA SER A 452 -7.75 4.83 -14.99
C SER A 452 -9.17 4.71 -14.44
N GLY A 453 -9.43 5.23 -13.24
CA GLY A 453 -10.77 5.44 -12.68
C GLY A 453 -11.52 6.65 -13.27
N LEU A 454 -10.83 7.48 -14.05
CA LEU A 454 -11.37 8.66 -14.72
C LEU A 454 -11.40 8.45 -16.25
N PRO A 455 -12.21 9.22 -17.00
CA PRO A 455 -12.18 9.18 -18.47
C PRO A 455 -10.78 9.55 -18.98
N GLU A 456 -10.17 8.65 -19.75
CA GLU A 456 -8.81 8.82 -20.27
C GLU A 456 -8.64 10.13 -21.06
N ALA A 457 -9.66 10.50 -21.86
CA ALA A 457 -9.67 11.74 -22.62
C ALA A 457 -9.56 13.00 -21.72
N ASP A 458 -10.12 12.97 -20.52
CA ASP A 458 -10.05 14.10 -19.59
C ASP A 458 -8.68 14.18 -18.92
N VAL A 459 -8.09 13.03 -18.59
CA VAL A 459 -6.71 12.95 -18.07
C VAL A 459 -5.72 13.49 -19.11
N LEU A 460 -5.82 13.03 -20.36
CA LEU A 460 -4.97 13.49 -21.46
C LEU A 460 -5.16 14.98 -21.77
N ARG A 461 -6.40 15.48 -21.77
CA ARG A 461 -6.69 16.90 -22.00
C ARG A 461 -6.08 17.78 -20.91
N ASN A 462 -6.16 17.36 -19.65
CA ASN A 462 -5.55 18.09 -18.53
C ASN A 462 -4.02 18.04 -18.61
N LEU A 463 -3.45 16.89 -19.00
CA LEU A 463 -2.00 16.76 -19.22
C LEU A 463 -1.54 17.67 -20.36
N ALA A 464 -2.22 17.65 -21.51
CA ALA A 464 -1.94 18.51 -22.66
C ALA A 464 -1.99 20.00 -22.30
N THR A 465 -3.03 20.40 -21.56
CA THR A 465 -3.18 21.78 -21.04
C THR A 465 -2.02 22.18 -20.14
N THR A 466 -1.59 21.28 -19.24
CA THR A 466 -0.45 21.53 -18.35
C THR A 466 0.84 21.70 -19.12
N LEU A 467 1.09 20.82 -20.09
CA LEU A 467 2.32 20.80 -20.87
C LEU A 467 2.36 21.89 -21.94
N GLY A 468 1.25 22.58 -22.21
CA GLY A 468 1.15 23.59 -23.27
C GLY A 468 1.25 22.99 -24.68
N VAL A 469 0.80 21.75 -24.86
CA VAL A 469 0.87 21.01 -26.13
C VAL A 469 -0.52 20.46 -26.53
N ASP A 470 -0.65 19.94 -27.75
CA ASP A 470 -1.88 19.23 -28.16
C ASP A 470 -2.00 17.82 -27.54
N GLU A 471 -3.21 17.26 -27.51
CA GLU A 471 -3.49 15.96 -26.89
C GLU A 471 -2.68 14.80 -27.53
N GLN A 472 -2.32 14.89 -28.82
CA GLN A 472 -1.53 13.86 -29.50
C GLN A 472 -0.05 13.91 -29.10
N LYS A 473 0.53 15.11 -28.95
CA LYS A 473 1.88 15.30 -28.40
C LYS A 473 1.89 14.91 -26.92
N ALA A 474 0.86 15.25 -26.14
CA ALA A 474 0.73 14.83 -24.75
C ALA A 474 0.73 13.31 -24.60
N ALA A 475 -0.04 12.57 -25.40
CA ALA A 475 -0.06 11.10 -25.34
C ALA A 475 1.30 10.47 -25.68
N ARG A 476 2.02 11.03 -26.66
CA ARG A 476 3.39 10.59 -26.99
C ARG A 476 4.37 10.86 -25.85
N LEU A 477 4.27 12.04 -25.21
CA LEU A 477 5.09 12.38 -24.05
C LEU A 477 4.75 11.48 -22.85
N ASP A 478 3.48 11.19 -22.62
CA ASP A 478 3.04 10.28 -21.55
C ASP A 478 3.62 8.87 -21.73
N THR A 479 3.71 8.38 -22.97
CA THR A 479 4.34 7.10 -23.27
C THR A 479 5.86 7.13 -23.06
N ALA A 480 6.53 8.21 -23.47
CA ALA A 480 8.00 8.27 -23.46
C ALA A 480 8.60 8.75 -22.12
N TYR A 481 7.84 9.50 -21.33
CA TYR A 481 8.26 10.15 -20.08
C TYR A 481 7.33 9.82 -18.91
N GLY A 482 6.55 8.76 -19.05
CA GLY A 482 5.41 8.47 -18.20
C GLY A 482 5.74 8.41 -16.71
N ARG A 483 6.84 7.78 -16.29
CA ARG A 483 7.25 7.71 -14.87
C ARG A 483 7.49 9.10 -14.26
N GLU A 484 8.18 9.99 -14.98
CA GLU A 484 8.42 11.37 -14.56
C GLU A 484 7.13 12.18 -14.53
N LEU A 485 6.33 12.10 -15.59
CA LEU A 485 5.04 12.80 -15.67
C LEU A 485 4.04 12.31 -14.62
N ARG A 486 4.04 11.01 -14.33
CA ARG A 486 3.25 10.36 -13.28
C ARG A 486 3.69 10.78 -11.90
N PHE A 487 4.99 10.80 -11.63
CA PHE A 487 5.53 11.35 -10.40
C PHE A 487 5.00 12.78 -10.21
N TRP A 488 5.19 13.65 -11.20
CA TRP A 488 4.70 15.02 -11.13
C TRP A 488 3.17 15.10 -10.93
N ALA A 489 2.39 14.34 -11.70
CA ALA A 489 0.93 14.35 -11.62
C ALA A 489 0.43 13.92 -10.24
N LEU A 490 1.08 12.91 -9.65
CA LEU A 490 0.78 12.42 -8.31
C LEU A 490 1.25 13.40 -7.22
N THR A 491 2.29 14.20 -7.47
CA THR A 491 2.83 15.18 -6.51
C THR A 491 2.34 16.61 -6.74
N HIS A 492 1.43 16.86 -7.69
CA HIS A 492 0.96 18.21 -8.01
C HIS A 492 -0.53 18.39 -7.63
N PRO A 493 -0.85 18.95 -6.44
CA PRO A 493 -2.23 19.11 -5.97
C PRO A 493 -3.18 19.80 -6.96
N PRO A 494 -2.78 20.91 -7.65
CA PRO A 494 -3.68 21.55 -8.62
C PRO A 494 -4.07 20.63 -9.78
N PHE A 495 -3.16 19.76 -10.25
CA PHE A 495 -3.46 18.78 -11.30
C PHE A 495 -4.44 17.71 -10.79
N ARG A 496 -4.19 17.14 -9.60
CA ARG A 496 -5.12 16.17 -9.01
C ARG A 496 -6.50 16.77 -8.75
N HIS A 497 -6.56 18.04 -8.35
CA HIS A 497 -7.82 18.74 -8.12
C HIS A 497 -8.59 19.00 -9.42
N SER A 498 -7.91 19.39 -10.50
CA SER A 498 -8.55 19.62 -11.81
C SER A 498 -9.14 18.35 -12.43
N LEU A 499 -8.61 17.18 -12.06
CA LEU A 499 -9.17 15.87 -12.41
C LEU A 499 -10.45 15.53 -11.63
N ARG A 500 -10.63 16.05 -10.41
CA ARG A 500 -11.81 15.78 -9.56
C ARG A 500 -13.00 16.66 -9.91
N GLU A 501 -12.76 17.92 -10.27
CA GLU A 501 -13.84 18.90 -10.51
C GLU A 501 -14.34 18.94 -11.96
N GLY A 502 -13.77 18.12 -12.86
CA GLY A 502 -14.08 18.15 -14.29
C GLY A 502 -13.67 19.49 -14.93
N ALA A 503 -12.39 19.61 -15.30
CA ALA A 503 -11.82 20.71 -16.09
C ALA A 503 -12.48 22.10 -15.85
N SER A 504 -12.51 22.56 -14.60
CA SER A 504 -13.02 23.89 -14.27
C SER A 504 -12.22 24.98 -14.98
N LYS A 505 -12.89 26.08 -15.37
CA LYS A 505 -12.28 27.27 -16.00
C LYS A 505 -11.08 27.81 -15.21
N THR A 506 -11.01 27.54 -13.91
CA THR A 506 -9.92 27.95 -12.99
C THR A 506 -8.57 27.29 -13.31
N PHE A 507 -8.54 26.03 -13.76
CA PHE A 507 -7.27 25.35 -14.08
C PHE A 507 -6.61 25.91 -15.36
N ARG A 508 -7.43 26.33 -16.34
CA ARG A 508 -6.95 26.99 -17.56
C ARG A 508 -6.23 28.32 -17.29
N ALA A 509 -6.53 28.99 -16.17
CA ALA A 509 -5.85 30.22 -15.77
C ALA A 509 -4.49 29.95 -15.08
N GLN A 510 -4.34 28.81 -14.37
CA GLN A 510 -3.08 28.41 -13.73
C GLN A 510 -2.06 27.79 -14.70
N ALA A 511 -2.51 27.21 -15.82
CA ALA A 511 -1.65 26.70 -16.90
C ALA A 511 -0.81 27.79 -17.61
N GLN A 512 -0.93 29.06 -17.20
CA GLN A 512 -0.08 30.17 -17.65
C GLN A 512 1.17 30.39 -16.78
N SER A 513 1.41 29.54 -15.78
CA SER A 513 2.67 29.53 -15.01
C SER A 513 3.81 28.88 -15.81
N PRO A 514 5.09 29.17 -15.50
CA PRO A 514 6.20 28.44 -16.11
C PRO A 514 6.02 26.93 -15.92
N LEU A 515 6.47 26.15 -16.90
CA LEU A 515 6.43 24.69 -16.82
C LEU A 515 7.08 24.23 -15.50
N PRO A 516 6.57 23.12 -14.92
CA PRO A 516 7.21 22.50 -13.78
C PRO A 516 8.70 22.25 -14.02
N PRO A 517 9.52 22.13 -12.95
CA PRO A 517 10.94 21.82 -13.06
C PRO A 517 11.13 20.36 -13.48
N PHE A 518 10.79 20.05 -14.72
CA PHE A 518 11.02 18.77 -15.36
C PHE A 518 12.48 18.60 -15.74
N SER A 519 12.87 17.35 -16.00
CA SER A 519 14.17 16.99 -16.51
C SER A 519 14.48 17.75 -17.80
N PRO A 520 15.76 18.13 -18.05
CA PRO A 520 16.15 18.85 -19.26
C PRO A 520 15.65 18.19 -20.55
N SER A 521 15.69 16.86 -20.65
CA SER A 521 15.23 16.24 -21.89
C SER A 521 13.71 16.13 -22.01
N LEU A 522 12.93 16.13 -20.91
CA LEU A 522 11.47 16.29 -20.99
C LEU A 522 11.12 17.71 -21.44
N LEU A 523 11.77 18.73 -20.87
CA LEU A 523 11.60 20.12 -21.32
C LEU A 523 11.97 20.30 -22.81
N ALA A 524 13.02 19.64 -23.28
CA ALA A 524 13.40 19.65 -24.68
C ALA A 524 12.35 18.98 -25.59
N ALA A 525 11.71 17.89 -25.13
CA ALA A 525 10.66 17.20 -25.86
C ALA A 525 9.31 17.94 -25.86
N ILE A 526 9.04 18.74 -24.82
CA ILE A 526 7.85 19.61 -24.74
C ILE A 526 7.95 20.79 -25.72
N ARG A 527 9.14 21.40 -25.83
CA ARG A 527 9.44 22.43 -26.83
C ARG A 527 9.33 21.88 -28.26
#